data_AF-A0P7G1-F1
#
_entry.id   AF-A0P7G1-F1
#
_cell.length_a   1.000
_cell.length_b   1.000
_cell.length_c   1.000
_cell.angle_alpha   90.00
_cell.angle_beta   90.00
_cell.angle_gamma   90.00
#
_symmetry.space_group_name_H-M   'P 1'
#
loop_
_entity.id
_entity.type
_entity.pdbx_description
1 polymer ?
#
loop_
_entity_poly.entity_id
_entity_poly.type
_entity_poly.pdbx_seq_one_letter_code
_entity_poly.pdbx_strand_id
1 'polypeptide(L)'
;MGKTNVTVSLSSENDSHLNDFVASGYFSEAMDGYKFAIAYAIDKELSPIEVTGKKKTKYAIGNLDPVNELRDAVKFLHPKAPQESDRLVEFMQALAEAGIKDLAQINKENYGLDISELISNR
;
A
#
# COMPACT_ATOMS: atom_id res chain seq x y z
N MET A 1 23.87 -12.92 13.61
CA MET A 1 23.13 -11.70 13.20
C MET A 1 21.69 -12.14 12.96
N GLY A 2 20.78 -11.88 13.90
CA GLY A 2 19.39 -12.34 13.77
C GLY A 2 18.74 -11.63 12.59
N LYS A 3 18.12 -12.39 11.67
CA LYS A 3 17.21 -11.80 10.67
C LYS A 3 16.09 -11.12 11.43
N THR A 4 16.16 -9.81 11.57
CA THR A 4 14.99 -9.03 12.00
C THR A 4 13.94 -9.24 10.91
N ASN A 5 12.87 -9.95 11.23
CA ASN A 5 11.73 -10.08 10.34
C ASN A 5 11.05 -8.72 10.26
N VAL A 6 11.55 -7.84 9.39
CA VAL A 6 10.95 -6.53 9.16
C VAL A 6 9.53 -6.75 8.65
N THR A 7 8.56 -6.12 9.30
CA THR A 7 7.14 -6.22 8.95
C THR A 7 6.61 -4.87 8.54
N VAL A 8 5.53 -4.90 7.75
CA VAL A 8 4.73 -3.72 7.44
C VAL A 8 3.39 -3.79 8.17
N SER A 9 2.79 -2.63 8.37
CA SER A 9 1.53 -2.45 9.10
C SER A 9 0.58 -1.48 8.37
N LEU A 10 -0.67 -1.42 8.84
CA LEU A 10 -1.66 -0.41 8.48
C LEU A 10 -2.34 0.12 9.74
N SER A 11 -3.04 1.23 9.62
CA SER A 11 -4.01 1.61 10.64
C SER A 11 -5.14 0.58 10.69
N SER A 12 -5.79 0.45 11.84
CA SER A 12 -6.93 -0.47 11.97
C SER A 12 -8.09 -0.11 11.04
N GLU A 13 -8.23 1.17 10.69
CA GLU A 13 -9.21 1.69 9.73
C GLU A 13 -8.89 1.21 8.32
N ASN A 14 -7.67 1.47 7.83
CA ASN A 14 -7.26 1.01 6.50
C ASN A 14 -7.19 -0.52 6.39
N ASP A 15 -6.85 -1.22 7.48
CA ASP A 15 -6.97 -2.68 7.52
C ASP A 15 -8.41 -3.14 7.27
N SER A 16 -9.40 -2.45 7.85
CA SER A 16 -10.81 -2.73 7.60
C SER A 16 -11.17 -2.48 6.14
N HIS A 17 -10.82 -1.32 5.59
CA HIS A 17 -11.09 -0.99 4.19
C HIS A 17 -10.47 -1.98 3.21
N LEU A 18 -9.23 -2.41 3.47
CA LEU A 18 -8.57 -3.42 2.65
C LEU A 18 -9.31 -4.76 2.68
N ASN A 19 -9.81 -5.17 3.85
CA ASN A 19 -10.63 -6.39 3.96
C ASN A 19 -11.99 -6.23 3.26
N ASP A 20 -12.60 -5.05 3.34
CA ASP A 20 -13.86 -4.74 2.63
C ASP A 20 -13.67 -4.80 1.11
N PHE A 21 -12.51 -4.37 0.60
CA PHE A 21 -12.20 -4.48 -0.82
C PHE A 21 -12.08 -5.93 -1.29
N VAL A 22 -11.47 -6.80 -0.48
CA VAL A 22 -11.42 -8.24 -0.76
C VAL A 22 -12.82 -8.85 -0.70
N ALA A 23 -13.61 -8.52 0.32
CA ALA A 23 -14.98 -9.02 0.46
C ALA A 23 -15.90 -8.57 -0.69
N SER A 24 -15.63 -7.40 -1.26
CA SER A 24 -16.34 -6.84 -2.42
C SER A 24 -15.82 -7.35 -3.76
N GLY A 25 -14.77 -8.20 -3.75
CA GLY A 25 -14.19 -8.81 -4.95
C GLY A 25 -13.28 -7.91 -5.79
N TYR A 26 -12.89 -6.74 -5.28
CA TYR A 26 -11.93 -5.86 -5.99
C TYR A 26 -10.52 -6.45 -6.02
N PHE A 27 -10.15 -7.22 -4.99
CA PHE A 27 -8.89 -7.95 -4.93
C PHE A 27 -9.14 -9.40 -4.51
N SER A 28 -8.39 -10.32 -5.11
CA SER A 28 -8.36 -11.73 -4.70
C SER A 28 -7.86 -11.90 -3.27
N GLU A 29 -6.79 -11.18 -2.93
CA GLU A 29 -6.17 -11.22 -1.61
C GLU A 29 -5.83 -9.82 -1.11
N ALA A 30 -5.83 -9.66 0.22
CA ALA A 30 -5.47 -8.38 0.84
C ALA A 30 -4.03 -7.94 0.49
N MET A 31 -3.12 -8.89 0.25
CA MET A 31 -1.75 -8.54 -0.14
C MET A 31 -1.70 -7.90 -1.53
N ASP A 32 -2.54 -8.35 -2.46
CA ASP A 32 -2.65 -7.76 -3.80
C ASP A 32 -3.17 -6.33 -3.71
N GLY A 33 -4.23 -6.11 -2.91
CA GLY A 33 -4.76 -4.77 -2.66
C GLY A 33 -3.73 -3.84 -1.98
N TYR A 34 -2.90 -4.38 -1.08
CA TYR A 34 -1.81 -3.62 -0.46
C TYR A 34 -0.75 -3.17 -1.48
N LYS A 35 -0.31 -4.09 -2.36
CA LYS A 35 0.65 -3.78 -3.43
C LYS A 35 0.05 -2.79 -4.44
N PHE A 36 -1.21 -2.98 -4.80
CA PHE A 36 -1.93 -2.08 -5.68
C PHE A 36 -2.01 -0.67 -5.07
N ALA A 37 -2.32 -0.54 -3.78
CA ALA A 37 -2.37 0.75 -3.11
C ALA A 37 -1.03 1.51 -3.15
N ILE A 38 0.10 0.81 -3.04
CA ILE A 38 1.43 1.43 -3.23
C ILE A 38 1.59 1.95 -4.65
N ALA A 39 1.31 1.12 -5.65
CA ALA A 39 1.43 1.51 -7.05
C ALA A 39 0.50 2.67 -7.41
N TYR A 40 -0.74 2.62 -6.92
CA TYR A 40 -1.74 3.68 -7.05
C TYR A 40 -1.27 4.98 -6.41
N ALA A 41 -0.72 4.94 -5.19
CA ALA A 41 -0.20 6.12 -4.52
C ALA A 41 0.97 6.77 -5.29
N ILE A 42 1.82 5.96 -5.93
CA ILE A 42 2.89 6.46 -6.81
C ILE A 42 2.28 7.11 -8.07
N ASP A 43 1.33 6.44 -8.73
CA ASP A 43 0.68 6.92 -9.96
C ASP A 43 -0.07 8.24 -9.74
N LYS A 44 -0.75 8.41 -8.60
CA LYS A 44 -1.48 9.62 -8.24
C LYS A 44 -0.62 10.66 -7.50
N GLU A 45 0.69 10.43 -7.40
CA GLU A 45 1.63 11.31 -6.70
C GLU A 45 1.19 11.65 -5.27
N LEU A 46 0.54 10.69 -4.58
CA LEU A 46 0.06 10.89 -3.23
C LEU A 46 1.24 11.09 -2.27
N SER A 47 1.07 12.03 -1.34
CA SER A 47 2.04 12.18 -0.26
C SER A 47 1.96 10.99 0.69
N PRO A 48 3.07 10.31 1.01
CA PRO A 48 3.08 9.25 2.01
C PRO A 48 2.57 9.80 3.34
N ILE A 49 1.70 9.03 4.01
CA ILE A 49 1.15 9.43 5.31
C ILE A 49 1.60 8.46 6.39
N GLU A 50 1.87 8.99 7.58
CA GLU A 50 2.18 8.13 8.71
C GLU A 50 0.98 7.28 9.09
N VAL A 51 1.24 6.03 9.46
CA VAL A 51 0.22 5.17 10.05
C VAL A 51 -0.14 5.72 11.43
N THR A 52 -1.33 6.28 11.56
CA THR A 52 -1.84 6.85 12.81
C THR A 52 -2.79 5.90 13.55
N GLY A 53 -2.99 6.15 14.85
CA GLY A 53 -3.88 5.35 15.68
C GLY A 53 -3.38 3.92 15.94
N LYS A 54 -4.32 2.96 16.03
CA LYS A 54 -4.01 1.56 16.34
C LYS A 54 -3.45 0.87 15.11
N LYS A 55 -2.16 0.54 15.13
CA LYS A 55 -1.46 -0.20 14.07
C LYS A 55 -1.79 -1.69 14.11
N LYS A 56 -1.98 -2.30 12.94
CA LYS A 56 -2.05 -3.75 12.75
C LYS A 56 -0.93 -4.21 11.84
N THR A 57 -0.09 -5.12 12.34
CA THR A 57 0.92 -5.81 11.53
C THR A 57 0.22 -6.62 10.43
N LYS A 58 0.69 -6.49 9.19
CA LYS A 58 0.11 -7.17 8.03
C LYS A 58 1.00 -8.27 7.50
N TYR A 59 2.20 -7.92 7.04
CA TYR A 59 3.07 -8.85 6.30
C TYR A 59 4.52 -8.72 6.75
N ALA A 60 5.25 -9.84 6.75
CA ALA A 60 6.70 -9.80 6.72
C ALA A 60 7.16 -9.30 5.34
N ILE A 61 8.20 -8.45 5.29
CA ILE A 61 8.67 -7.87 4.04
C ILE A 61 9.12 -8.95 3.04
N GLY A 62 9.68 -10.06 3.53
CA GLY A 62 10.08 -11.18 2.69
C GLY A 62 8.92 -11.93 2.02
N ASN A 63 7.69 -11.79 2.53
CA ASN A 63 6.49 -12.34 1.88
C ASN A 63 5.87 -11.31 0.93
N LEU A 64 5.86 -10.04 1.33
CA LEU A 64 5.32 -8.96 0.50
C LEU A 64 6.16 -8.74 -0.76
N ASP A 65 7.48 -8.79 -0.62
CA ASP A 65 8.46 -8.43 -1.65
C ASP A 65 9.65 -9.41 -1.61
N PRO A 66 9.42 -10.69 -2.01
CA PRO A 66 10.40 -11.77 -1.85
C PRO A 66 11.66 -11.58 -2.69
N VAL A 67 11.55 -10.88 -3.82
CA VAL A 67 12.63 -10.70 -4.82
C VAL A 67 13.10 -9.24 -4.95
N ASN A 68 12.64 -8.34 -4.08
CA ASN A 68 12.93 -6.89 -4.08
C ASN A 68 12.32 -6.07 -5.22
N GLU A 69 11.54 -6.66 -6.13
CA GLU A 69 10.93 -5.96 -7.26
C GLU A 69 10.05 -4.78 -6.83
N LEU A 70 9.28 -4.92 -5.74
CA LEU A 70 8.42 -3.84 -5.28
C LEU A 70 9.24 -2.68 -4.71
N ARG A 71 10.30 -2.98 -3.94
CA ARG A 71 11.23 -1.97 -3.43
C ARG A 71 11.98 -1.27 -4.54
N ASP A 72 12.43 -2.01 -5.55
CA ASP A 72 13.14 -1.45 -6.70
C ASP A 72 12.23 -0.56 -7.55
N ALA A 73 10.97 -0.97 -7.76
CA ALA A 73 9.97 -0.15 -8.43
C ALA A 73 9.71 1.17 -7.67
N VAL A 74 9.53 1.12 -6.35
CA VAL A 74 9.31 2.33 -5.52
C VAL A 74 10.51 3.28 -5.61
N LYS A 75 11.74 2.76 -5.51
CA LYS A 75 12.97 3.55 -5.67
C LYS A 75 13.08 4.24 -7.02
N PHE A 76 12.71 3.52 -8.08
CA PHE A 76 12.84 4.00 -9.45
C PHE A 76 11.75 5.02 -9.81
N LEU A 77 10.52 4.78 -9.37
CA LEU A 77 9.35 5.55 -9.78
C LEU A 77 9.07 6.75 -8.89
N HIS A 78 9.45 6.72 -7.61
CA HIS A 78 9.15 7.78 -6.67
C HIS A 78 10.39 8.64 -6.36
N PRO A 79 10.48 9.91 -6.81
CA PRO A 79 11.70 10.73 -6.71
C PRO A 79 12.23 10.94 -5.28
N LYS A 80 11.35 10.88 -4.28
CA LYS A 80 11.68 11.06 -2.86
C LYS A 80 11.87 9.75 -2.10
N ALA A 81 11.90 8.60 -2.79
CA ALA A 81 12.08 7.31 -2.14
C ALA A 81 13.45 7.24 -1.42
N PRO A 82 13.48 6.86 -0.13
CA PRO A 82 14.73 6.63 0.58
C PRO A 82 15.55 5.51 -0.05
N GLN A 83 16.88 5.63 0.00
CA GLN A 83 17.78 4.62 -0.56
C GLN A 83 18.10 3.52 0.47
N GLU A 84 18.04 3.85 1.76
CA GLU A 84 18.26 2.93 2.86
C GLU A 84 17.08 1.95 3.00
N SER A 85 17.39 0.65 3.11
CA SER A 85 16.38 -0.41 3.08
C SER A 85 15.29 -0.24 4.15
N ASP A 86 15.64 0.08 5.39
CA ASP A 86 14.67 0.18 6.48
C ASP A 86 13.72 1.38 6.27
N ARG A 87 14.28 2.54 5.88
CA ARG A 87 13.50 3.73 5.54
C ARG A 87 12.62 3.51 4.32
N LEU A 88 13.07 2.73 3.34
CA LEU A 88 12.27 2.38 2.17
C LEU A 88 11.06 1.52 2.56
N VAL A 89 11.21 0.58 3.50
CA VAL A 89 10.09 -0.23 3.98
C VAL A 89 9.07 0.63 4.73
N GLU A 90 9.53 1.56 5.57
CA GLU A 90 8.65 2.55 6.22
C GLU A 90 7.95 3.44 5.19
N PHE A 91 8.66 3.85 4.14
CA PHE A 91 8.12 4.65 3.05
C PHE A 91 7.04 3.92 2.26
N MET A 92 7.28 2.65 1.91
CA MET A 92 6.28 1.78 1.27
C MET A 92 5.03 1.62 2.13
N GLN A 93 5.21 1.47 3.44
CA GLN A 93 4.11 1.40 4.38
C GLN A 93 3.28 2.69 4.36
N ALA A 94 3.92 3.85 4.35
CA ALA A 94 3.27 5.15 4.28
C ALA A 94 2.54 5.39 2.95
N LEU A 95 3.08 4.87 1.83
CA LEU A 95 2.40 4.87 0.53
C LEU A 95 1.17 3.97 0.53
N ALA A 96 1.27 2.75 1.08
CA ALA A 96 0.11 1.86 1.20
C ALA A 96 -1.00 2.48 2.06
N GLU A 97 -0.64 3.12 3.17
CA GLU A 97 -1.57 3.83 4.03
C GLU A 97 -2.28 4.98 3.28
N ALA A 98 -1.52 5.78 2.50
CA ALA A 98 -2.09 6.85 1.69
C ALA A 98 -3.03 6.31 0.60
N GLY A 99 -2.58 5.30 -0.14
CA GLY A 99 -3.31 4.70 -1.24
C GLY A 99 -4.61 4.03 -0.80
N ILE A 100 -4.60 3.25 0.29
CA ILE A 100 -5.83 2.59 0.79
C ILE A 100 -6.83 3.64 1.27
N LYS A 101 -6.36 4.68 1.98
CA LYS A 101 -7.23 5.74 2.46
C LYS A 101 -7.92 6.48 1.31
N ASP A 102 -7.17 6.81 0.26
CA ASP A 102 -7.70 7.50 -0.91
C ASP A 102 -8.68 6.61 -1.71
N LEU A 103 -8.34 5.33 -1.94
CA LEU A 103 -9.24 4.37 -2.55
C LEU A 103 -10.53 4.18 -1.74
N ALA A 104 -10.45 4.17 -0.41
CA ALA A 104 -11.63 4.06 0.45
C ALA A 104 -12.54 5.30 0.34
N GLN A 105 -11.93 6.49 0.20
CA GLN A 105 -12.67 7.72 -0.04
C GLN A 105 -13.38 7.67 -1.39
N ILE A 106 -12.69 7.27 -2.46
CA ILE A 106 -13.29 7.10 -3.80
C ILE A 106 -14.44 6.09 -3.77
N ASN A 107 -14.23 4.92 -3.15
CA ASN A 107 -15.26 3.89 -3.02
C ASN A 107 -16.53 4.43 -2.34
N LYS A 108 -16.36 5.28 -1.33
CA LYS A 108 -17.45 5.90 -0.59
C LYS A 108 -18.17 6.97 -1.41
N GLU A 109 -17.44 7.79 -2.15
CA GLU A 109 -17.99 8.89 -2.96
C GLU A 109 -18.71 8.39 -4.21
N ASN A 110 -18.15 7.37 -4.87
CA ASN A 110 -18.67 6.84 -6.13
C ASN A 110 -19.62 5.64 -5.93
N TYR A 111 -19.89 5.25 -4.68
CA TYR A 111 -20.64 4.03 -4.33
C TYR A 111 -20.04 2.75 -4.95
N GLY A 112 -18.72 2.74 -5.14
CA GLY A 112 -17.98 1.65 -5.77
C GLY A 112 -16.59 2.08 -6.23
N LEU A 113 -15.73 1.10 -6.51
CA LEU A 113 -14.42 1.29 -7.14
C LEU A 113 -14.44 0.74 -8.56
N ASP A 114 -14.31 1.62 -9.55
CA ASP A 114 -13.97 1.20 -10.91
C ASP A 114 -12.45 1.19 -11.08
N ILE A 115 -11.85 0.02 -10.85
CA ILE A 115 -10.41 -0.17 -11.01
C ILE A 115 -9.96 0.14 -12.44
N SER A 116 -10.81 -0.07 -13.45
CA SER A 116 -10.50 0.19 -14.85
C SER A 116 -10.36 1.69 -15.09
N GLU A 117 -11.23 2.50 -14.50
CA GLU A 117 -11.14 3.97 -14.59
C GLU A 117 -9.87 4.50 -13.91
N LEU A 118 -9.50 3.94 -12.76
CA LEU A 118 -8.32 4.36 -12.00
C LEU A 118 -7.00 4.20 -12.79
N ILE A 119 -6.93 3.20 -13.69
CA ILE A 119 -5.77 2.90 -14.52
C ILE A 119 -5.82 3.49 -15.94
N SER A 120 -7.00 3.95 -16.41
CA SER A 120 -7.21 4.35 -17.82
C SER A 120 -6.99 5.84 -18.12
N ASN A 121 -6.90 6.70 -17.10
CA ASN A 121 -6.68 8.14 -17.30
C ASN A 121 -5.21 8.46 -17.60
N ARG A 122 -4.77 8.16 -18.83
CA ARG A 122 -3.51 8.65 -19.43
C ARG A 122 -3.78 9.49 -20.66
#